data_AF-A0A2X3CDB2-F1
#
_entry.id   AF-A0A2X3CDB2-F1
#
_cell.length_a   1.000
_cell.length_b   1.000
_cell.length_c   1.000
_cell.angle_alpha   90.00
_cell.angle_beta   90.00
_cell.angle_gamma   90.00
#
_symmetry.space_group_name_H-M   'P 1'
#
loop_
_entity.id
_entity.type
_entity.pdbx_description
1 polymer ?
#
loop_
_entity_poly.entity_id
_entity_poly.type
_entity_poly.pdbx_seq_one_letter_code
_entity_poly.pdbx_strand_id
1 'polypeptide(L)'
;MYLFSSVAAGGLFVVGLAVASRWAAIFAIGGSLLAVLTASLLGANTTSTDSGLYAFSAVLTAIALGSSFNKPSWRVLGYTFIGVIFTVFVQGAMNTLLAPVGIPTLTMPFVLASWLFLVPNKDIMPAHRQGH
;
A
#
# COMPACT_ATOMS: atom_id res chain seq x y z
N MET A 1 -20.75 6.25 20.86
CA MET A 1 -19.75 5.63 21.75
C MET A 1 -18.66 4.98 20.90
N TYR A 2 -17.71 5.78 20.37
CA TYR A 2 -16.34 5.40 19.93
C TYR A 2 -15.60 6.74 19.70
N LEU A 3 -15.21 7.41 20.79
CA LEU A 3 -14.58 8.75 20.78
C LEU A 3 -13.09 8.70 20.40
N PHE A 4 -12.56 7.53 20.03
CA PHE A 4 -11.25 7.40 19.42
C PHE A 4 -11.44 7.45 17.90
N SER A 5 -11.41 8.67 17.38
CA SER A 5 -11.39 8.96 15.95
C SER A 5 -10.45 7.98 15.22
N SER A 6 -10.88 7.49 14.06
CA SER A 6 -10.03 6.77 13.09
C SER A 6 -8.67 7.45 12.87
N VAL A 7 -8.62 8.78 13.01
CA VAL A 7 -7.40 9.59 13.01
C VAL A 7 -6.42 9.23 14.14
N ALA A 8 -6.89 9.00 15.36
CA ALA A 8 -6.04 8.61 16.49
C ALA A 8 -5.44 7.21 16.29
N ALA A 9 -6.23 6.27 15.76
CA ALA A 9 -5.74 4.94 15.40
C ALA A 9 -4.69 5.00 14.27
N GLY A 10 -4.95 5.80 13.23
CA GLY A 10 -3.98 6.04 12.15
C GLY A 10 -2.70 6.71 12.66
N GLY A 11 -2.82 7.70 13.54
CA GLY A 11 -1.69 8.36 14.19
C GLY A 11 -0.84 7.39 15.02
N LEU A 12 -1.48 6.54 15.82
CA LEU A 12 -0.79 5.51 16.61
C LEU A 12 -0.07 4.49 15.71
N PHE A 13 -0.68 4.11 14.59
CA PHE A 13 -0.06 3.22 13.60
C PHE A 13 1.19 3.85 12.98
N VAL A 14 1.13 5.12 12.58
CA VAL A 14 2.28 5.86 12.05
C VAL A 14 3.38 6.00 13.10
N VAL A 15 3.03 6.28 14.36
CA VAL A 15 4.01 6.35 15.47
C VAL A 15 4.68 5.00 15.70
N GLY A 16 3.92 3.92 15.77
CA GLY A 16 4.47 2.56 15.88
C GLY A 16 5.41 2.22 14.72
N LEU A 17 5.03 2.61 13.50
CA LEU A 17 5.87 2.42 12.33
C LEU A 17 7.14 3.29 12.35
N ALA A 18 7.05 4.51 12.87
CA ALA A 18 8.20 5.41 13.01
C ALA A 18 9.22 4.90 14.04
N VAL A 19 8.74 4.24 15.11
CA VAL A 19 9.61 3.55 16.09
C VAL A 19 10.29 2.34 15.45
N ALA A 20 9.57 1.58 14.63
CA ALA A 20 10.14 0.41 13.94
C ALA A 20 11.15 0.82 12.85
N SER A 21 10.80 1.80 12.01
CA SER A 21 11.66 2.32 10.96
C SER A 21 11.14 3.67 10.45
N ARG A 22 11.99 4.71 10.56
CA ARG A 22 11.69 6.05 10.02
C ARG A 22 11.35 6.01 8.53
N TRP A 23 12.00 5.13 7.77
CA TRP A 23 11.72 4.98 6.33
C TRP A 23 10.35 4.37 6.07
N ALA A 24 9.95 3.36 6.85
CA ALA A 24 8.63 2.75 6.71
C ALA A 24 7.51 3.77 6.99
N ALA A 25 7.69 4.64 7.99
CA ALA A 25 6.76 5.73 8.27
C ALA A 25 6.63 6.72 7.10
N ILE A 26 7.75 7.12 6.49
CA ILE A 26 7.75 8.02 5.32
C ILE A 26 7.01 7.37 4.15
N PHE A 27 7.30 6.10 3.84
CA PHE A 27 6.62 5.38 2.77
C PHE A 27 5.14 5.15 3.06
N ALA A 28 4.76 4.92 4.31
CA ALA A 28 3.36 4.80 4.70
C ALA A 28 2.59 6.10 4.48
N ILE A 29 3.15 7.24 4.93
CA ILE A 29 2.53 8.55 4.74
C ILE A 29 2.44 8.86 3.24
N GLY A 30 3.56 8.73 2.52
CA GLY A 30 3.62 9.01 1.08
C GLY A 30 2.69 8.10 0.26
N GLY A 31 2.65 6.81 0.57
CA GLY A 31 1.76 5.83 -0.05
C GLY A 31 0.29 6.14 0.21
N SER A 32 -0.06 6.53 1.44
CA SER A 32 -1.44 6.95 1.78
C SER A 32 -1.87 8.19 1.00
N LEU A 33 -1.04 9.24 0.97
CA LEU A 33 -1.33 10.46 0.21
C LEU A 33 -1.48 10.17 -1.29
N LEU A 34 -0.58 9.38 -1.86
CA LEU A 34 -0.66 9.00 -3.26
C LEU A 34 -1.91 8.17 -3.55
N ALA A 35 -2.29 7.28 -2.64
CA ALA A 35 -3.47 6.45 -2.80
C ALA A 35 -4.75 7.28 -2.85
N VAL A 36 -4.90 8.22 -1.91
CA VAL A 36 -6.02 9.16 -1.88
C VAL A 36 -6.05 9.97 -3.17
N LEU A 37 -4.92 10.55 -3.59
CA LEU A 37 -4.84 11.33 -4.81
C LEU A 37 -5.24 10.50 -6.04
N THR A 38 -4.70 9.28 -6.16
CA THR A 38 -4.97 8.38 -7.29
C THR A 38 -6.43 7.95 -7.31
N ALA A 39 -7.01 7.60 -6.15
CA ALA A 39 -8.42 7.21 -6.03
C ALA A 39 -9.35 8.39 -6.36
N SER A 40 -9.01 9.61 -5.92
CA SER A 40 -9.75 10.83 -6.27
C SER A 40 -9.69 11.12 -7.78
N LEU A 41 -8.52 10.94 -8.42
CA LEU A 41 -8.38 11.10 -9.87
C LEU A 41 -9.17 10.07 -10.67
N LEU A 42 -9.33 8.86 -10.13
CA LEU A 42 -10.12 7.79 -10.74
C LEU A 42 -11.63 8.00 -10.61
N GLY A 43 -12.08 9.06 -9.94
CA GLY A 43 -13.50 9.32 -9.72
C GLY A 43 -14.17 8.25 -8.87
N ALA A 44 -13.41 7.53 -8.03
CA ALA A 44 -13.98 6.55 -7.13
C ALA A 44 -14.96 7.25 -6.19
N ASN A 45 -16.23 6.81 -6.18
CA ASN A 45 -17.21 7.23 -5.17
C ASN A 45 -16.76 6.69 -3.82
N THR A 46 -15.85 7.41 -3.19
CA THR A 46 -15.28 7.03 -1.90
C THR A 46 -16.33 7.27 -0.83
N THR A 47 -17.17 6.28 -0.59
CA THR A 47 -17.78 6.17 0.74
C THR A 47 -16.64 6.13 1.77
N SER A 48 -16.83 6.68 2.96
CA SER A 48 -15.75 6.82 3.96
C SER A 48 -15.05 5.50 4.32
N THR A 49 -15.71 4.36 4.09
CA THR A 49 -15.13 3.03 4.27
C THR A 49 -14.22 2.64 3.10
N ASP A 50 -14.64 2.92 1.86
CA ASP A 50 -13.86 2.58 0.67
C ASP A 50 -12.55 3.36 0.61
N SER A 51 -12.56 4.67 0.92
CA SER A 51 -11.33 5.48 0.97
C SER A 51 -10.31 4.93 1.96
N GLY A 52 -10.76 4.42 3.11
CA GLY A 52 -9.92 3.74 4.08
C GLY A 52 -9.29 2.46 3.54
N LEU A 53 -10.05 1.66 2.78
CA LEU A 53 -9.56 0.44 2.14
C LEU A 53 -8.54 0.72 1.03
N TYR A 54 -8.78 1.71 0.16
CA TYR A 54 -7.82 2.15 -0.86
C TYR A 54 -6.50 2.56 -0.21
N ALA A 55 -6.55 3.37 0.85
CA ALA A 55 -5.36 3.82 1.55
C ALA A 55 -4.64 2.67 2.26
N PHE A 56 -5.36 1.72 2.87
CA PHE A 56 -4.74 0.62 3.62
C PHE A 56 -3.90 -0.32 2.73
N SER A 57 -4.47 -0.84 1.64
CA SER A 57 -3.75 -1.71 0.70
C SER A 57 -2.55 -1.00 0.06
N ALA A 58 -2.72 0.28 -0.28
CA ALA A 58 -1.66 1.10 -0.82
C ALA A 58 -0.52 1.35 0.18
N VAL A 59 -0.83 1.65 1.45
CA VAL A 59 0.16 1.83 2.52
C VAL A 59 0.99 0.56 2.73
N LEU A 60 0.34 -0.62 2.78
CA LEU A 60 1.04 -1.89 2.88
C LEU A 60 1.96 -2.12 1.68
N THR A 61 1.50 -1.80 0.47
CA THR A 61 2.32 -1.88 -0.76
C THR A 61 3.53 -0.96 -0.65
N ALA A 62 3.32 0.28 -0.17
CA ALA A 62 4.37 1.27 -0.04
C ALA A 62 5.46 0.84 0.96
N ILE A 63 5.06 0.31 2.11
CA ILE A 63 5.98 -0.18 3.14
C ILE A 63 6.74 -1.40 2.61
N ALA A 64 6.04 -2.36 1.99
CA ALA A 64 6.63 -3.58 1.47
C ALA A 64 7.70 -3.28 0.41
N LEU A 65 7.35 -2.51 -0.62
CA LEU A 65 8.25 -2.19 -1.73
C LEU A 65 9.33 -1.19 -1.33
N GLY A 66 9.00 -0.20 -0.50
CA GLY A 66 9.87 0.93 -0.18
C GLY A 66 10.86 0.67 0.95
N SER A 67 10.52 -0.18 1.91
CA SER A 67 11.32 -0.34 3.13
C SER A 67 11.56 -1.78 3.60
N SER A 68 10.60 -2.70 3.44
CA SER A 68 10.76 -4.07 3.96
C SER A 68 11.62 -4.95 3.07
N PHE A 69 11.41 -4.91 1.75
CA PHE A 69 12.08 -5.81 0.81
C PHE A 69 13.22 -5.16 0.01
N ASN A 70 13.28 -3.84 -0.05
CA ASN A 70 14.32 -3.10 -0.78
C ASN A 70 15.00 -2.06 0.12
N LYS A 71 16.27 -1.77 -0.16
CA LYS A 71 16.98 -0.65 0.49
C LYS A 71 16.46 0.68 -0.09
N PRO A 72 16.17 1.70 0.75
CA PRO A 72 15.70 2.99 0.28
C PRO A 72 16.68 3.59 -0.75
N SER A 73 16.21 3.77 -1.98
CA SER A 73 16.96 4.34 -3.10
C SER A 73 16.00 5.05 -4.04
N TRP A 74 16.49 6.00 -4.85
CA TRP A 74 15.66 6.76 -5.79
C TRP A 74 14.91 5.84 -6.78
N ARG A 75 15.53 4.73 -7.18
CA ARG A 75 14.90 3.70 -8.02
C ARG A 75 13.75 2.99 -7.31
N VAL A 76 13.94 2.65 -6.04
CA VAL A 76 12.95 2.00 -5.18
C VAL A 76 11.78 2.94 -4.90
N LEU A 77 12.04 4.24 -4.77
CA LEU A 77 11.02 5.26 -4.62
C LEU A 77 10.07 5.22 -5.83
N GLY A 78 10.61 5.35 -7.05
CA GLY A 78 9.82 5.27 -8.28
C GLY A 78 9.07 3.94 -8.43
N TYR A 79 9.73 2.83 -8.12
CA TYR A 79 9.11 1.50 -8.13
C TYR A 79 7.93 1.39 -7.15
N THR A 80 8.09 1.98 -5.97
CA THR A 80 7.06 2.02 -4.93
C THR A 80 5.88 2.87 -5.37
N PHE A 81 6.11 4.04 -5.97
CA PHE A 81 5.06 4.90 -6.52
C PHE A 81 4.22 4.14 -7.58
N ILE A 82 4.88 3.45 -8.50
CA ILE A 82 4.20 2.65 -9.53
C ILE A 82 3.39 1.51 -8.88
N GLY A 83 3.98 0.81 -7.91
CA GLY A 83 3.30 -0.26 -7.17
C GLY A 83 2.05 0.24 -6.44
N VAL A 84 2.13 1.39 -5.77
CA VAL A 84 0.99 2.00 -5.08
C VAL A 84 -0.13 2.37 -6.05
N ILE A 85 0.21 3.03 -7.17
CA ILE A 85 -0.77 3.38 -8.20
C ILE A 85 -1.45 2.11 -8.71
N PHE A 86 -0.66 1.07 -9.05
CA PHE A 86 -1.19 -0.22 -9.47
C PHE A 86 -2.13 -0.83 -8.43
N THR A 87 -1.77 -0.83 -7.14
CA THR A 87 -2.64 -1.33 -6.07
C THR A 87 -3.98 -0.60 -6.03
N VAL A 88 -3.99 0.72 -6.20
CA VAL A 88 -5.24 1.52 -6.23
C VAL A 88 -6.10 1.14 -7.43
N PHE A 89 -5.49 0.97 -8.61
CA PHE A 89 -6.21 0.49 -9.81
C PHE A 89 -6.83 -0.90 -9.59
N VAL A 90 -6.07 -1.84 -9.03
CA VAL A 90 -6.56 -3.19 -8.71
C VAL A 90 -7.68 -3.12 -7.68
N GLN A 91 -7.55 -2.28 -6.65
CA GLN A 91 -8.60 -2.08 -5.66
C GLN A 91 -9.89 -1.58 -6.32
N GLY A 92 -9.79 -0.62 -7.24
CA GLY A 92 -10.95 -0.13 -7.99
C GLY A 92 -11.59 -1.20 -8.86
N ALA A 93 -10.78 -1.93 -9.62
CA ALA A 93 -11.27 -3.02 -10.46
C ALA A 93 -11.97 -4.11 -9.62
N MET A 94 -11.36 -4.51 -8.49
CA MET A 94 -11.95 -5.51 -7.62
C MET A 94 -13.21 -5.00 -6.91
N ASN A 95 -13.27 -3.72 -6.53
CA ASN A 95 -14.50 -3.12 -5.99
C ASN A 95 -15.65 -3.20 -6.99
N THR A 96 -15.40 -2.90 -8.26
CA THR A 96 -16.41 -3.03 -9.33
C THR A 96 -16.81 -4.48 -9.57
N LEU A 97 -15.86 -5.41 -9.59
CA LEU A 97 -16.11 -6.84 -9.84
C LEU A 97 -16.85 -7.52 -8.68
N LEU A 98 -16.57 -7.11 -7.43
CA LEU A 98 -17.18 -7.68 -6.23
C LEU A 98 -18.44 -6.95 -5.78
N ALA A 99 -18.74 -5.76 -6.33
CA ALA A 99 -19.98 -5.03 -6.06
C ALA A 99 -21.25 -5.88 -6.24
N PRO A 100 -21.39 -6.75 -7.26
CA PRO A 100 -22.57 -7.61 -7.41
C PRO A 100 -22.68 -8.71 -6.35
N VAL A 101 -21.55 -9.09 -5.74
CA VAL A 101 -21.46 -10.18 -4.75
C VAL A 101 -21.51 -9.64 -3.32
N GLY A 102 -21.33 -8.33 -3.13
CA GLY A 102 -21.37 -7.67 -1.82
C GLY A 102 -20.17 -7.99 -0.91
N ILE A 103 -19.07 -8.51 -1.46
CA ILE A 103 -17.89 -8.92 -0.69
C ILE A 103 -16.85 -7.77 -0.69
N PRO A 104 -16.29 -7.39 0.48
CA PRO A 104 -15.24 -6.39 0.54
C PRO A 104 -13.91 -6.93 -0.02
N THR A 105 -13.20 -6.06 -0.72
CA THR A 105 -11.90 -6.35 -1.34
C THR A 105 -10.74 -6.53 -0.37
N LEU A 106 -10.87 -6.03 0.87
CA LEU A 106 -9.88 -6.15 1.95
C LEU A 106 -8.45 -5.87 1.44
N THR A 107 -7.51 -6.79 1.70
CA THR A 107 -6.09 -6.68 1.35
C THR A 107 -5.71 -7.41 0.05
N MET A 108 -6.67 -7.95 -0.70
CA MET A 108 -6.37 -8.67 -1.94
C MET A 108 -5.59 -7.82 -2.96
N PRO A 109 -5.89 -6.52 -3.14
CA PRO A 109 -5.12 -5.66 -4.03
C PRO A 109 -3.65 -5.54 -3.62
N PHE A 110 -3.39 -5.46 -2.31
CA PHE A 110 -2.02 -5.49 -1.78
C PHE A 110 -1.33 -6.82 -2.08
N VAL A 111 -1.99 -7.97 -1.88
CA VAL A 111 -1.39 -9.29 -2.14
C VAL A 111 -1.02 -9.41 -3.62
N LEU A 112 -1.90 -9.03 -4.53
CA LEU A 112 -1.66 -9.06 -5.98
C LEU A 112 -0.51 -8.14 -6.39
N ALA A 113 -0.49 -6.90 -5.89
CA ALA A 113 0.61 -5.97 -6.13
C ALA A 113 1.92 -6.50 -5.55
N SER A 114 1.90 -7.05 -4.34
CA SER A 114 3.08 -7.64 -3.72
C SER A 114 3.64 -8.79 -4.56
N TRP A 115 2.79 -9.66 -5.12
CA TRP A 115 3.26 -10.73 -5.97
C TRP A 115 3.86 -10.20 -7.27
N LEU A 116 3.15 -9.30 -7.95
CA LEU A 116 3.62 -8.76 -9.23
C LEU A 116 4.93 -7.98 -9.10
N PHE A 117 5.12 -7.27 -7.98
CA PHE A 117 6.28 -6.40 -7.78
C PHE A 117 7.39 -7.05 -6.93
N LEU A 118 7.13 -8.11 -6.16
CA LEU A 118 8.16 -8.81 -5.37
C LEU A 118 8.56 -10.16 -5.96
N VAL A 119 7.70 -10.85 -6.72
CA VAL A 119 8.08 -12.13 -7.34
C VAL A 119 9.13 -11.95 -8.45
N PRO A 120 9.00 -10.99 -9.39
CA PRO A 120 10.04 -10.76 -10.39
C PRO A 120 11.29 -10.09 -9.82
N ASN A 121 11.16 -9.35 -8.69
CA ASN A 121 12.29 -8.69 -8.04
C ASN A 121 13.29 -9.66 -7.39
N LYS A 122 13.00 -10.97 -7.42
CA LYS A 122 13.93 -12.06 -7.07
C LYS A 122 15.14 -12.11 -8.01
N ASP A 123 15.01 -11.63 -9.24
CA ASP A 123 16.12 -11.59 -10.21
C ASP A 123 17.06 -10.38 -9.99
N ILE A 124 16.69 -9.45 -9.09
CA ILE A 124 17.50 -8.27 -8.70
C ILE A 124 18.12 -8.49 -7.30
N MET A 125 18.10 -9.73 -6.81
CA MET A 125 18.69 -10.11 -5.54
C MET A 125 20.23 -10.12 -5.66
N PRO A 126 20.98 -9.32 -4.88
CA PRO A 126 22.44 -9.34 -4.94
C PRO A 126 22.96 -10.73 -4.56
N ALA A 127 23.92 -11.24 -5.35
CA ALA A 127 24.47 -12.60 -5.35
C ALA A 127 24.84 -13.21 -3.98
N HIS A 128 24.99 -12.42 -2.90
CA HIS A 128 25.30 -12.90 -1.56
C HIS A 128 24.20 -13.73 -0.85
N ARG A 129 23.03 -13.95 -1.47
CA ARG A 129 22.00 -14.89 -0.99
C ARG A 129 21.80 -16.12 -1.89
N GLN A 130 22.76 -16.39 -2.78
CA GLN A 130 22.88 -17.69 -3.46
C GLN A 130 23.83 -18.61 -2.70
N GLY A 131 23.47 -18.98 -1.48
CA GLY A 131 24.24 -19.94 -0.69
C GLY A 131 23.65 -20.18 0.69
N HIS A 132 22.76 -21.17 0.81
CA HIS A 132 23.10 -22.54 1.22
C HIS A 132 21.89 -23.44 1.01
#